data_AF-X1VDM5-F1
#
_entry.id   AF-X1VDM5-F1
#
_cell.length_a   1.000
_cell.length_b   1.000
_cell.length_c   1.000
_cell.angle_alpha   90.00
_cell.angle_beta   90.00
_cell.angle_gamma   90.00
#
_symmetry.space_group_name_H-M   'P 1'
#
loop_
_entity.id
_entity.type
_entity.pdbx_description
1 polymer ?
#
loop_
_entity_poly.entity_id
_entity_poly.type
_entity_poly.pdbx_seq_one_letter_code
_entity_poly.pdbx_strand_id
1 'polypeptide(L)'
;NLTDYYGPDISDWLTPVRTVTFDKQGALPAPTMHRMNRGTYNQIVEMPRKKWSHKFWKSAPNAWNVIPPGQSGFMNFVDGMPNPSPHAYDQLYLYETWTYKPMRYHFWDIWRVRESVERLYY
;
A
#
# COMPACT_ATOMS: atom_id res chain seq x y z
N ASN A 1 38.64 5.13 -12.28
CA ASN A 1 38.07 4.17 -13.25
C ASN A 1 37.10 3.27 -12.46
N LEU A 2 35.96 2.83 -13.01
CA LEU A 2 35.03 1.94 -12.27
C LEU A 2 35.69 0.62 -11.87
N THR A 3 36.62 0.16 -12.71
CA THR A 3 37.50 -1.00 -12.47
C THR A 3 38.32 -0.86 -11.19
N ASP A 4 38.73 0.36 -10.80
CA ASP A 4 39.51 0.60 -9.58
C ASP A 4 38.68 0.39 -8.31
N TYR A 5 37.35 0.54 -8.41
CA TYR A 5 36.43 0.48 -7.28
C TYR A 5 35.75 -0.88 -7.14
N TYR A 6 35.37 -1.51 -8.27
CA TYR A 6 34.63 -2.77 -8.29
C TYR A 6 35.44 -3.97 -8.79
N GLY A 7 36.68 -3.77 -9.21
CA GLY A 7 37.55 -4.83 -9.74
C GLY A 7 37.38 -5.08 -11.24
N PRO A 8 38.17 -6.02 -11.80
CA PRO A 8 38.24 -6.28 -13.23
C PRO A 8 37.04 -7.05 -13.80
N ASP A 9 36.36 -7.86 -12.98
CA ASP A 9 35.21 -8.64 -13.43
C ASP A 9 33.91 -7.87 -13.21
N ILE A 10 33.23 -7.54 -14.32
CA ILE A 10 32.00 -6.76 -14.31
C ILE A 10 30.83 -7.55 -13.71
N SER A 11 30.85 -8.89 -13.73
CA SER A 11 29.74 -9.67 -13.16
C SER A 11 29.59 -9.51 -11.65
N ASP A 12 30.66 -9.08 -10.97
CA ASP A 12 30.68 -8.87 -9.52
C ASP A 12 30.33 -7.44 -9.12
N TRP A 13 30.07 -6.56 -10.09
CA TRP A 13 29.80 -5.14 -9.84
C TRP A 13 28.39 -4.94 -9.27
N LEU A 14 28.27 -5.08 -7.95
CA LEU A 14 27.04 -4.78 -7.20
C LEU A 14 27.01 -3.31 -6.79
N THR A 15 26.36 -2.47 -7.61
CA THR A 15 26.15 -1.06 -7.27
C THR A 15 25.02 -0.87 -6.25
N PRO A 16 25.12 0.13 -5.35
CA PRO A 16 24.10 0.35 -4.33
C PRO A 16 22.74 0.73 -4.94
N VAL A 17 21.67 0.14 -4.39
CA VAL A 17 20.30 0.48 -4.78
C VAL A 17 19.89 1.81 -4.14
N ARG A 18 19.22 2.67 -4.90
CA ARG A 18 18.70 3.93 -4.38
C ARG A 18 17.43 3.68 -3.57
N THR A 19 17.32 4.35 -2.43
CA THR A 19 16.12 4.35 -1.59
C THR A 19 15.48 5.74 -1.55
N VAL A 20 14.25 5.80 -1.07
CA VAL A 20 13.48 7.03 -0.84
C VAL A 20 12.69 6.87 0.46
N THR A 21 12.50 7.98 1.18
CA THR A 21 11.74 8.02 2.43
C THR A 21 10.48 8.85 2.20
N PHE A 22 9.39 8.49 2.88
CA PHE A 22 8.20 9.32 2.92
C PHE A 22 8.47 10.60 3.72
N ASP A 23 7.79 11.70 3.42
CA ASP A 23 7.92 12.89 4.24
C ASP A 23 7.14 12.72 5.55
N LYS A 24 7.77 13.06 6.67
CA LYS A 24 7.13 13.00 7.99
C LYS A 24 6.18 14.19 8.15
N GLN A 25 4.87 13.92 8.17
CA GLN A 25 3.85 14.95 8.42
C GLN A 25 3.22 14.88 9.81
N GLY A 26 3.42 13.80 10.57
CA GLY A 26 2.76 13.58 11.87
C GLY A 26 3.64 12.88 12.91
N ALA A 27 2.99 12.30 13.93
CA ALA A 27 3.68 11.63 15.04
C ALA A 27 4.38 10.32 14.64
N LEU A 28 3.93 9.71 13.53
CA LEU A 28 4.46 8.46 13.00
C LEU A 28 5.84 8.65 12.34
N PRO A 29 6.78 7.70 12.52
CA PRO A 29 8.05 7.71 11.79
C PRO A 29 7.82 7.53 10.29
N ALA A 30 8.60 8.21 9.47
CA ALA A 30 8.50 8.03 8.03
C ALA A 30 9.23 6.75 7.58
N PRO A 31 8.57 5.82 6.86
CA PRO A 31 9.21 4.62 6.36
C PRO A 31 10.11 4.93 5.17
N THR A 32 11.11 4.07 4.96
CA THR A 32 12.00 4.08 3.79
C THR A 32 11.69 2.88 2.91
N MET A 33 11.80 3.06 1.59
CA MET A 33 11.59 2.02 0.60
C MET A 33 12.57 2.16 -0.58
N HIS A 34 12.62 1.15 -1.44
CA HIS A 34 13.34 1.25 -2.71
C HIS A 34 12.81 2.41 -3.56
N ARG A 35 13.73 3.18 -4.17
CA ARG A 35 13.35 4.27 -5.06
C ARG A 35 12.78 3.69 -6.36
N MET A 36 11.51 3.98 -6.60
CA MET A 36 10.78 3.58 -7.80
C MET A 36 10.31 4.82 -8.56
N ASN A 37 10.51 4.84 -9.89
CA ASN A 37 9.89 5.84 -10.75
C ASN A 37 8.45 5.42 -11.07
N ARG A 38 7.58 5.58 -10.07
CA ARG A 38 6.18 5.11 -10.06
C ARG A 38 5.33 6.09 -9.25
N GLY A 39 4.03 6.14 -9.53
CA GLY A 39 3.08 6.98 -8.80
C GLY A 39 2.95 6.56 -7.33
N THR A 40 2.75 7.54 -6.44
CA THR A 40 2.66 7.37 -4.98
C THR A 40 1.64 6.33 -4.52
N TYR A 41 0.60 6.10 -5.33
CA TYR A 41 -0.32 4.97 -5.22
C TYR A 41 -0.60 4.44 -6.62
N ASN A 42 -1.11 3.20 -6.70
CA ASN A 42 -1.53 2.62 -7.96
C ASN A 42 -2.89 1.96 -7.81
N GLN A 43 -3.69 2.07 -8.87
CA GLN A 43 -4.97 1.41 -8.99
C GLN A 43 -5.14 0.90 -10.42
N ILE A 44 -5.61 -0.33 -10.54
CA ILE A 44 -5.90 -1.00 -11.80
C ILE A 44 -7.38 -1.37 -11.75
N VAL A 45 -8.15 -0.95 -12.76
CA VAL A 45 -9.60 -1.19 -12.80
C VAL A 45 -10.00 -1.71 -14.18
N GLU A 46 -10.65 -2.85 -14.18
CA GLU A 46 -11.36 -3.40 -15.33
C GLU A 46 -12.85 -3.12 -15.15
N MET A 47 -13.42 -2.36 -16.08
CA MET A 47 -14.83 -1.98 -16.07
C MET A 47 -15.66 -2.98 -16.87
N PRO A 48 -16.80 -3.48 -16.33
CA PRO A 48 -17.65 -4.39 -17.09
C PRO A 48 -18.35 -3.65 -18.23
N ARG A 49 -18.52 -4.34 -19.36
CA ARG A 49 -19.20 -3.80 -20.55
C ARG A 49 -20.69 -3.51 -20.32
N LYS A 50 -21.35 -4.27 -19.43
CA LYS A 50 -22.77 -4.09 -19.08
C LYS A 50 -22.94 -3.11 -17.92
N LYS A 51 -24.16 -2.56 -17.78
CA LYS A 51 -24.51 -1.67 -16.65
C LYS A 51 -24.21 -2.34 -15.31
N TRP A 52 -23.31 -1.76 -14.54
CA TRP A 52 -22.86 -2.25 -13.24
C TRP A 52 -23.65 -1.64 -12.08
N SER A 53 -23.61 -2.30 -10.91
CA SER A 53 -24.13 -1.75 -9.65
C SER A 53 -23.60 -2.52 -8.46
N HIS A 54 -23.64 -1.93 -7.26
CA HIS A 54 -23.21 -2.57 -6.00
C HIS A 54 -24.01 -3.85 -5.64
N LYS A 55 -25.20 -4.05 -6.21
CA LYS A 55 -26.01 -5.26 -6.00
C LYS A 55 -25.26 -6.51 -6.47
N PHE A 56 -25.22 -7.55 -5.64
CA PHE A 56 -24.37 -8.73 -5.83
C PHE A 56 -24.64 -9.55 -7.09
N TRP A 57 -25.82 -9.42 -7.69
CA TRP A 57 -26.19 -10.15 -8.91
C TRP A 57 -25.88 -9.38 -10.20
N LYS A 58 -25.34 -8.15 -10.11
CA LYS A 58 -24.91 -7.39 -11.28
C LYS A 58 -23.40 -7.48 -11.45
N SER A 59 -22.91 -7.20 -12.64
CA SER A 59 -21.48 -7.02 -12.87
C SER A 59 -20.93 -5.87 -12.01
N ALA A 60 -19.70 -6.03 -11.54
CA ALA A 60 -18.93 -5.00 -10.84
C ALA A 60 -17.58 -4.79 -11.52
N PRO A 61 -16.93 -3.63 -11.30
CA PRO A 61 -15.53 -3.46 -11.63
C PRO A 61 -14.65 -4.48 -10.91
N ASN A 62 -13.72 -5.09 -11.65
CA ASN A 62 -12.63 -5.88 -11.07
C ASN A 62 -11.45 -4.93 -10.84
N ALA A 63 -11.10 -4.69 -9.59
CA ALA A 63 -10.18 -3.62 -9.23
C ALA A 63 -9.17 -4.05 -8.16
N TRP A 64 -7.96 -3.51 -8.28
CA TRP A 64 -6.83 -3.77 -7.41
C TRP A 64 -6.10 -2.46 -7.12
N ASN A 65 -5.66 -2.26 -5.88
CA ASN A 65 -4.88 -1.08 -5.53
C ASN A 65 -3.82 -1.39 -4.47
N VAL A 66 -2.98 -0.40 -4.23
CA VAL A 66 -2.06 -0.33 -3.11
C VAL A 66 -1.91 1.14 -2.71
N ILE A 67 -2.06 1.42 -1.42
CA ILE A 67 -2.02 2.76 -0.85
C ILE A 67 -0.99 2.73 0.29
N PRO A 68 0.31 2.89 -0.01
CA PRO A 68 1.35 2.90 1.00
C PRO A 68 1.31 4.23 1.80
N PRO A 69 1.84 4.25 3.04
CA PRO A 69 2.35 3.09 3.78
C PRO A 69 1.25 2.19 4.34
N GLY A 70 0.05 2.72 4.56
CA GLY A 70 -1.09 2.02 5.12
C GLY A 70 -2.35 2.90 5.08
N GLN A 71 -3.47 2.37 5.53
CA GLN A 71 -4.76 3.08 5.48
C GLN A 71 -4.94 4.13 6.58
N SER A 72 -4.27 3.97 7.73
CA SER A 72 -4.53 4.77 8.93
C SER A 72 -3.27 5.45 9.45
N GLY A 73 -3.28 6.79 9.51
CA GLY A 73 -2.25 7.58 10.18
C GLY A 73 -2.45 7.72 11.70
N PHE A 74 -3.41 7.01 12.29
CA PHE A 74 -3.75 7.17 13.70
C PHE A 74 -2.63 6.65 14.61
N MET A 75 -2.26 7.48 15.58
CA MET A 75 -1.31 7.15 16.64
C MET A 75 -2.02 7.28 17.98
N ASN A 76 -2.08 6.19 18.74
CA ASN A 76 -2.53 6.22 20.12
C ASN A 76 -1.33 6.21 21.07
N PHE A 77 -1.55 6.55 22.33
CA PHE A 77 -0.57 6.36 23.41
C PHE A 77 -1.21 5.50 24.50
N VAL A 78 -0.63 4.32 24.74
CA VAL A 78 -1.09 3.40 25.79
C VAL A 78 0.02 3.34 26.83
N ASP A 79 -0.30 3.71 28.08
CA ASP A 79 0.67 3.78 29.18
C ASP A 79 1.90 4.63 28.86
N GLY A 80 1.69 5.73 28.12
CA GLY A 80 2.76 6.65 27.68
C GLY A 80 3.59 6.15 26.49
N MET A 81 3.34 4.93 26.00
CA MET A 81 4.05 4.35 24.86
C MET A 81 3.30 4.55 23.54
N PRO A 82 4.00 4.90 22.44
CA PRO A 82 3.38 4.99 21.12
C PRO A 82 2.77 3.66 20.69
N ASN A 83 1.49 3.67 20.31
CA ASN A 83 0.76 2.53 19.80
C ASN A 83 0.08 2.90 18.48
N PRO A 84 0.78 2.72 17.34
CA PRO A 84 0.25 3.07 16.02
C PRO A 84 -0.90 2.15 15.64
N SER A 85 -1.79 2.61 14.76
CA SER A 85 -2.80 1.75 14.15
C SER A 85 -2.15 0.52 13.48
N PRO A 86 -2.76 -0.67 13.56
CA PRO A 86 -2.31 -1.84 12.80
C PRO A 86 -2.22 -1.58 11.29
N HIS A 87 -2.99 -0.61 10.79
CA HIS A 87 -3.02 -0.23 9.38
C HIS A 87 -2.13 0.99 9.05
N ALA A 88 -1.12 1.29 9.87
CA ALA A 88 -0.20 2.40 9.62
C ALA A 88 0.82 2.11 8.50
N TYR A 89 1.31 0.85 8.42
CA TYR A 89 2.37 0.45 7.49
C TYR A 89 2.09 -0.88 6.76
N ASP A 90 0.87 -1.40 6.88
CA ASP A 90 0.49 -2.73 6.40
C ASP A 90 0.51 -2.90 4.87
N GLN A 91 0.67 -1.81 4.10
CA GLN A 91 0.71 -1.82 2.64
C GLN A 91 2.09 -1.52 2.07
N LEU A 92 3.09 -1.21 2.91
CA LEU A 92 4.45 -0.91 2.44
C LEU A 92 5.07 -2.09 1.70
N TYR A 93 4.96 -3.30 2.28
CA TYR A 93 5.44 -4.53 1.64
C TYR A 93 4.76 -4.81 0.30
N LEU A 94 3.44 -4.57 0.21
CA LEU A 94 2.72 -4.75 -1.05
C LEU A 94 3.28 -3.83 -2.14
N TYR A 95 3.53 -2.57 -1.78
CA TYR A 95 4.05 -1.57 -2.70
C TYR A 95 5.47 -1.90 -3.19
N GLU A 96 6.37 -2.31 -2.29
CA GLU A 96 7.75 -2.67 -2.64
C GLU A 96 7.87 -3.94 -3.49
N THR A 97 6.97 -4.90 -3.27
CA THR A 97 6.97 -6.19 -3.99
C THR A 97 6.08 -6.23 -5.22
N TRP A 98 5.55 -5.06 -5.64
CA TRP A 98 4.66 -4.96 -6.81
C TRP A 98 3.40 -5.81 -6.69
N THR A 99 2.93 -6.04 -5.46
CA THR A 99 1.70 -6.75 -5.17
C THR A 99 0.59 -5.78 -4.78
N TYR A 100 -0.66 -6.24 -4.86
CA TYR A 100 -1.84 -5.40 -4.73
C TYR A 100 -2.88 -6.08 -3.85
N LYS A 101 -3.73 -5.27 -3.21
CA LYS A 101 -4.94 -5.75 -2.54
C LYS A 101 -6.15 -5.55 -3.45
N PRO A 102 -7.15 -6.46 -3.40
CA PRO A 102 -8.38 -6.30 -4.15
C PRO A 102 -9.24 -5.17 -3.58
N MET A 103 -9.80 -4.33 -4.46
CA MET A 103 -10.80 -3.33 -4.11
C MET A 103 -12.18 -3.97 -4.19
N ARG A 104 -12.82 -4.16 -3.02
CA ARG A 104 -14.15 -4.78 -2.95
C ARG A 104 -15.23 -3.77 -3.29
N TYR A 105 -16.18 -4.18 -4.13
CA TYR A 105 -17.27 -3.32 -4.58
C TYR A 105 -18.64 -3.87 -4.20
N HIS A 106 -18.86 -5.19 -4.34
CA HIS A 106 -20.13 -5.77 -3.90
C HIS A 106 -20.23 -5.78 -2.38
N PHE A 107 -21.45 -5.55 -1.89
CA PHE A 107 -21.76 -5.61 -0.47
C PHE A 107 -21.27 -6.90 0.20
N TRP A 108 -21.51 -8.06 -0.44
CA TRP A 108 -21.08 -9.35 0.13
C TRP A 108 -19.56 -9.53 0.16
N ASP A 109 -18.84 -8.98 -0.82
CA ASP A 109 -17.38 -9.04 -0.84
C ASP A 109 -16.78 -8.19 0.28
N ILE A 110 -17.35 -7.01 0.52
CA ILE A 110 -17.00 -6.14 1.65
C ILE A 110 -17.35 -6.84 2.98
N TRP A 111 -18.57 -7.38 3.08
CA TRP A 111 -19.06 -8.03 4.29
C TRP A 111 -18.18 -9.21 4.72
N ARG A 112 -17.66 -9.99 3.78
CA ARG A 112 -16.80 -11.16 4.05
C ARG A 112 -15.42 -10.82 4.61
N VAL A 113 -14.90 -9.63 4.30
CA VAL A 113 -13.54 -9.22 4.71
C VAL A 113 -13.54 -8.09 5.73
N ARG A 114 -14.71 -7.72 6.27
CA ARG A 114 -14.82 -6.64 7.24
C ARG A 114 -14.08 -7.02 8.54
N GLU A 115 -13.34 -6.07 9.07
CA GLU A 115 -12.66 -6.21 10.37
C GLU A 115 -13.48 -5.56 11.50
N SER A 116 -14.26 -4.52 11.19
CA SER A 116 -15.15 -3.84 12.14
C SER A 116 -16.42 -3.30 11.46
N VAL A 117 -17.45 -2.99 12.27
CA VAL A 117 -18.70 -2.34 11.85
C VAL A 117 -19.13 -1.36 12.92
N GLU A 118 -19.46 -0.14 12.53
CA GLU A 118 -19.96 0.90 13.43
C GLU A 118 -21.26 1.49 12.86
N ARG A 119 -22.21 1.83 13.73
CA ARG A 119 -23.46 2.51 13.35
C ARG A 119 -23.51 3.85 14.07
N LEU A 120 -23.53 4.91 13.27
CA LEU A 120 -23.63 6.29 13.77
C LEU A 120 -25.10 6.68 13.89
N TYR A 121 -25.47 7.26 15.03
CA TYR A 121 -26.76 7.91 15.25
C TYR A 121 -26.49 9.41 15.31
N TYR A 122 -27.25 10.17 14.52
CA TYR A 122 -27.15 11.62 14.40
C TYR A 122 -28.50 12.26 14.71
#